data_AF-A0A848ZR86-F1
#
_entry.id   AF-A0A848ZR86-F1
#
_cell.length_a   1.000
_cell.length_b   1.000
_cell.length_c   1.000
_cell.angle_alpha   90.00
_cell.angle_beta   90.00
_cell.angle_gamma   90.00
#
_symmetry.space_group_name_H-M   'P 1'
#
loop_
_entity.id
_entity.type
_entity.pdbx_description
1 polymer ?
#
loop_
_entity_poly.entity_id
_entity_poly.type
_entity_poly.pdbx_seq_one_letter_code
_entity_poly.pdbx_strand_id
1 'polypeptide(L)'
;MIKKEILIGFLVGLIANTLGTLLYIVIFSDFGIVETYHMAVAQGHIGSLLALGAILNLIAFFGFIRVRRDYRARGVMIATLLTAMIILYYKVF
;
A
#
# COMPACT_ATOMS: atom_id res chain seq x y z
N MET A 1 -1.59 -1.91 -25.48
CA MET A 1 -0.20 -2.13 -25.01
C MET A 1 0.14 -1.29 -23.78
N ILE A 2 -0.13 0.02 -23.76
CA ILE A 2 0.09 0.89 -22.57
C ILE A 2 -0.80 0.54 -21.37
N LYS A 3 -2.11 0.27 -21.59
CA LYS A 3 -3.06 -0.09 -20.52
C LYS A 3 -2.61 -1.30 -19.68
N LYS A 4 -1.99 -2.29 -20.33
CA LYS A 4 -1.45 -3.49 -19.65
C LYS A 4 -0.29 -3.13 -18.71
N GLU A 5 0.60 -2.24 -19.12
CA GLU A 5 1.72 -1.78 -18.29
C GLU A 5 1.23 -1.01 -17.06
N ILE A 6 0.23 -0.14 -17.23
CA ILE A 6 -0.42 0.57 -16.11
C ILE A 6 -1.09 -0.45 -15.16
N LEU A 7 -1.80 -1.44 -15.70
CA LEU A 7 -2.44 -2.47 -14.89
C LEU A 7 -1.42 -3.30 -14.09
N ILE A 8 -0.29 -3.68 -14.70
CA ILE A 8 0.80 -4.37 -14.00
C ILE A 8 1.32 -3.51 -12.85
N GLY A 9 1.59 -2.23 -13.12
CA GLY A 9 2.03 -1.30 -12.08
C GLY A 9 1.03 -1.18 -10.93
N PHE A 10 -0.26 -1.08 -11.25
CA PHE A 10 -1.34 -0.99 -10.28
C PHE A 10 -1.42 -2.25 -9.39
N LEU A 11 -1.35 -3.44 -9.99
CA LEU A 11 -1.31 -4.70 -9.25
C LEU A 11 -0.07 -4.81 -8.36
N VAL A 12 1.10 -4.39 -8.86
CA VAL A 12 2.33 -4.36 -8.07
C VAL A 12 2.19 -3.42 -6.87
N GLY A 13 1.57 -2.25 -7.05
CA GLY A 13 1.29 -1.33 -5.94
C GLY A 13 0.30 -1.89 -4.91
N LEU A 14 -0.73 -2.64 -5.32
CA LEU A 14 -1.64 -3.31 -4.38
C LEU A 14 -0.91 -4.39 -3.57
N ILE A 15 -0.08 -5.20 -4.25
CA ILE A 15 0.71 -6.26 -3.60
C ILE A 15 1.74 -5.64 -2.66
N ALA A 16 2.48 -4.63 -3.10
CA ALA A 16 3.48 -3.96 -2.27
C ALA A 16 2.85 -3.34 -1.02
N ASN A 17 1.70 -2.69 -1.14
CA ASN A 17 0.99 -2.13 0.02
C ASN A 17 0.57 -3.23 1.01
N THR A 18 -0.02 -4.31 0.49
CA THR A 18 -0.47 -5.44 1.31
C THR A 18 0.71 -6.09 2.03
N LEU A 19 1.80 -6.37 1.31
CA LEU A 19 3.02 -6.91 1.89
C LEU A 19 3.64 -5.94 2.90
N GLY A 20 3.61 -4.64 2.65
CA GLY A 20 4.15 -3.63 3.54
C GLY A 20 3.40 -3.57 4.86
N THR A 21 2.07 -3.59 4.80
CA THR A 21 1.22 -3.66 5.99
C THR A 21 1.46 -4.96 6.76
N LEU A 22 1.47 -6.11 6.10
CA LEU A 22 1.72 -7.40 6.76
C LEU A 22 3.12 -7.47 7.38
N LEU A 23 4.15 -7.02 6.65
CA LEU A 23 5.52 -6.98 7.14
C LEU A 23 5.65 -6.08 8.37
N TYR A 24 4.99 -4.92 8.36
CA TYR A 24 4.94 -4.04 9.52
C TYR A 24 4.32 -4.74 10.73
N ILE A 25 3.19 -5.41 10.55
CA ILE A 25 2.53 -6.14 11.65
C ILE A 25 3.45 -7.23 12.20
N VAL A 26 4.06 -8.04 11.34
CA VAL A 26 4.91 -9.16 11.78
C VAL A 26 6.20 -8.70 12.46
N ILE A 27 6.78 -7.57 12.05
CA ILE A 27 8.03 -7.06 12.63
C ILE A 27 7.78 -6.27 13.93
N PHE A 28 6.69 -5.50 13.99
CA PHE A 28 6.47 -4.50 15.05
C PHE A 28 5.32 -4.81 15.99
N SER A 29 4.53 -5.86 15.74
CA SER A 29 3.43 -6.25 16.63
C SER A 29 3.76 -7.51 17.41
N ASP A 30 3.52 -7.46 18.72
CA ASP A 30 3.58 -8.62 19.61
C ASP A 30 2.33 -9.53 19.48
N PHE A 31 1.32 -9.08 18.73
CA PHE A 31 0.04 -9.78 18.52
C PHE A 31 -0.02 -10.45 17.14
N GLY A 32 -0.94 -11.41 16.98
CA GLY A 32 -1.15 -12.06 15.68
C GLY A 32 -1.75 -11.10 14.64
N ILE A 33 -1.52 -11.35 13.34
CA ILE A 33 -1.93 -10.45 12.23
C ILE A 33 -3.39 -9.99 12.33
N VAL A 34 -4.30 -10.94 12.60
CA VAL A 34 -5.74 -10.69 12.71
C VAL A 34 -6.06 -9.82 13.93
N GLU A 35 -5.39 -10.09 15.05
CA GLU A 35 -5.58 -9.36 16.30
C GLU A 35 -5.06 -7.93 16.20
N THR A 36 -3.85 -7.72 15.66
CA THR A 36 -3.30 -6.38 15.37
C THR A 36 -4.22 -5.59 14.45
N TYR A 37 -4.80 -6.24 13.43
CA TYR A 37 -5.76 -5.60 12.55
C TYR A 37 -7.05 -5.19 13.28
N HIS A 38 -7.65 -6.09 14.07
CA HIS A 38 -8.84 -5.77 14.87
C HIS A 38 -8.57 -4.67 15.90
N MET A 39 -7.39 -4.65 16.53
CA MET A 39 -6.99 -3.58 17.43
C MET A 39 -6.81 -2.25 16.71
N ALA A 40 -6.15 -2.26 15.54
CA ALA A 40 -6.01 -1.06 14.72
C ALA A 40 -7.38 -0.51 14.27
N VAL A 41 -8.34 -1.39 13.99
CA VAL A 41 -9.74 -1.02 13.71
C VAL A 41 -10.41 -0.42 14.94
N ALA A 42 -10.37 -1.11 16.07
CA ALA A 42 -11.03 -0.68 17.31
C ALA A 42 -10.48 0.64 17.85
N GLN A 43 -9.19 0.90 17.66
CA GLN A 43 -8.53 2.13 18.10
C GLN A 43 -8.54 3.24 17.04
N GLY A 44 -9.13 3.02 15.85
CA GLY A 44 -9.14 4.00 14.75
C GLY A 44 -7.77 4.24 14.10
N HIS A 45 -6.78 3.37 14.33
CA HIS A 45 -5.41 3.45 13.82
C HIS A 45 -5.19 2.73 12.46
N ILE A 46 -6.25 2.23 11.82
CA ILE A 46 -6.17 1.56 10.50
C ILE A 46 -5.46 2.45 9.47
N GLY A 47 -5.76 3.75 9.46
CA GLY A 47 -5.17 4.69 8.51
C GLY A 47 -3.64 4.73 8.60
N SER A 48 -3.09 4.70 9.81
CA SER A 48 -1.64 4.67 10.05
C SER A 48 -1.03 3.34 9.58
N LEU A 49 -1.71 2.22 9.83
CA LEU A 49 -1.27 0.89 9.42
C LEU A 49 -1.20 0.73 7.89
N LEU A 50 -2.20 1.27 7.18
CA LEU A 50 -2.21 1.32 5.72
C LEU A 50 -1.18 2.31 5.16
N ALA A 51 -0.96 3.45 5.82
CA ALA A 51 0.05 4.43 5.42
C ALA A 51 1.47 3.83 5.49
N LEU A 52 1.76 3.03 6.52
CA LEU A 52 3.00 2.26 6.64
C LEU A 52 3.16 1.24 5.51
N GLY A 53 2.08 0.56 5.12
CA GLY A 53 2.09 -0.31 3.94
C GLY A 53 2.46 0.43 2.65
N ALA A 54 1.93 1.64 2.49
CA ALA A 54 2.17 2.46 1.29
C ALA A 54 3.64 2.91 1.14
N ILE A 55 4.47 2.79 2.18
CA ILE A 55 5.92 3.01 2.07
C ILE A 55 6.53 2.03 1.07
N LEU A 56 6.11 0.76 1.04
CA LEU A 56 6.59 -0.19 0.05
C LEU A 56 6.16 0.17 -1.38
N ASN A 57 5.03 0.87 -1.56
CA ASN A 57 4.65 1.38 -2.87
C ASN A 57 5.64 2.42 -3.39
N LEU A 58 6.22 3.25 -2.51
CA LEU A 58 7.25 4.20 -2.92
C LEU A 58 8.49 3.47 -3.43
N ILE A 59 8.88 2.36 -2.77
CA ILE A 59 10.00 1.53 -3.24
C ILE A 59 9.70 0.97 -4.63
N ALA A 60 8.51 0.40 -4.84
CA ALA A 60 8.10 -0.13 -6.15
C ALA A 60 8.03 0.98 -7.22
N PHE A 61 7.52 2.16 -6.86
CA PHE A 61 7.39 3.32 -7.74
C PHE A 61 8.76 3.81 -8.22
N PHE A 62 9.69 4.10 -7.30
CA PHE A 62 11.04 4.53 -7.65
C PHE A 62 11.83 3.43 -8.36
N GLY A 63 11.59 2.16 -8.00
CA GLY A 63 12.14 1.00 -8.71
C GLY A 63 11.76 1.02 -10.20
N PHE A 64 10.47 1.22 -10.52
CA PHE A 64 10.02 1.31 -11.92
C PHE A 64 10.56 2.54 -12.66
N ILE A 65 10.68 3.69 -12.00
CA ILE A 65 11.30 4.88 -12.60
C ILE A 65 12.77 4.59 -12.96
N ARG A 66 13.52 3.96 -12.04
CA ARG A 66 14.95 3.67 -12.25
C ARG A 66 15.20 2.75 -13.45
N VAL A 67 14.28 1.81 -13.72
CA VAL A 67 14.36 0.92 -14.90
C VAL A 67 13.66 1.48 -16.14
N ARG A 68 13.31 2.78 -16.16
CA ARG A 68 12.60 3.47 -17.26
C ARG A 68 11.26 2.82 -17.64
N ARG A 69 10.50 2.35 -16.65
CA ARG A 69 9.16 1.75 -16.82
C ARG A 69 8.07 2.71 -16.34
N ASP A 70 8.00 3.89 -16.94
CA ASP A 70 7.15 5.00 -16.49
C ASP A 70 5.65 4.65 -16.46
N TYR A 71 5.15 3.86 -17.41
CA TYR A 71 3.76 3.42 -17.41
C TYR A 71 3.42 2.48 -16.23
N ARG A 72 4.37 1.64 -15.80
CA ARG A 72 4.20 0.83 -14.58
C ARG A 72 4.29 1.70 -13.34
N ALA A 73 5.21 2.66 -13.29
CA ALA A 73 5.29 3.63 -12.20
C ALA A 73 3.96 4.42 -12.05
N ARG A 74 3.33 4.84 -13.16
CA ARG A 74 1.98 5.44 -13.14
C ARG A 74 0.94 4.50 -12.54
N GLY A 75 0.98 3.21 -12.88
CA GLY A 75 0.12 2.21 -12.25
C GLY A 75 0.29 2.14 -10.73
N VAL A 76 1.53 2.09 -10.25
CA VAL A 76 1.81 2.10 -8.80
C VAL A 76 1.29 3.38 -8.14
N MET A 77 1.47 4.53 -8.78
CA MET A 77 0.97 5.83 -8.27
C MET A 77 -0.56 5.83 -8.13
N ILE A 78 -1.29 5.24 -9.07
CA ILE A 78 -2.76 5.09 -8.98
C ILE A 78 -3.13 4.22 -7.78
N ALA A 79 -2.40 3.11 -7.55
CA ALA A 79 -2.62 2.26 -6.38
C ALA A 79 -2.36 3.03 -5.07
N THR A 80 -1.29 3.83 -5.00
CA THR A 80 -0.98 4.67 -3.83
C THR A 80 -2.08 5.70 -3.57
N LEU A 81 -2.60 6.36 -4.62
CA LEU A 81 -3.72 7.29 -4.49
C LEU A 81 -4.99 6.59 -3.99
N LEU A 82 -5.28 5.39 -4.49
CA LEU A 82 -6.39 4.58 -4.01
C LEU A 82 -6.24 4.25 -2.52
N THR A 83 -5.06 3.80 -2.09
CA THR A 83 -4.77 3.57 -0.66
C THR A 83 -4.96 4.84 0.17
N ALA A 84 -4.50 5.99 -0.31
CA ALA A 84 -4.68 7.27 0.37
C ALA A 84 -6.17 7.65 0.51
N MET A 85 -7.00 7.40 -0.51
CA MET A 85 -8.44 7.60 -0.44
C MET A 85 -9.11 6.66 0.57
N ILE A 86 -8.67 5.39 0.64
CA ILE A 86 -9.15 4.45 1.65
C ILE A 86 -8.78 4.92 3.06
N ILE A 87 -7.54 5.38 3.27
CA ILE A 87 -7.09 5.95 4.54
C ILE A 87 -7.94 7.16 4.93
N LEU A 88 -8.19 8.05 3.98
CA LEU A 88 -9.01 9.23 4.21
C LEU A 88 -10.45 8.85 4.61
N TYR A 89 -11.04 7.87 3.94
CA TYR A 89 -12.37 7.36 4.26
C TYR A 89 -12.45 6.88 5.72
N TYR A 90 -11.53 5.99 6.15
CA TYR A 90 -11.48 5.48 7.53
C TYR A 90 -11.15 6.55 8.58
N LYS A 91 -10.56 7.69 8.18
CA LYS A 91 -10.21 8.77 9.10
C LYS A 91 -11.35 9.77 9.29
N VAL A 92 -12.21 9.92 8.29
CA VAL A 92 -13.30 10.91 8.28
C VAL A 92 -14.63 10.31 8.74
N PHE A 93 -14.90 9.05 8.39
CA PHE A 93 -16.12 8.31 8.74
C PHE A 93 -15.81 7.17 9.69
#